data_AF-A0A959JLV2-F1
#
_entry.id   AF-A0A959JLV2-F1
#
_cell.length_a   1.000
_cell.length_b   1.000
_cell.length_c   1.000
_cell.angle_alpha   90.00
_cell.angle_beta   90.00
_cell.angle_gamma   90.00
#
_symmetry.space_group_name_H-M   'P 1'
#
loop_
_entity.id
_entity.type
_entity.pdbx_description
1 polymer ?
#
loop_
_entity_poly.entity_id
_entity_poly.type
_entity_poly.pdbx_seq_one_letter_code
_entity_poly.pdbx_strand_id
1 'polypeptide(L)'
;MNKRPLLLSLALSFVVAVVTAITVVFIYDQYRIKDIETSYQSDARFVVENEVLVSENFKRLFTSSSPTDFTDAALLGVKSVVYVRSIKNGPLQSIQTGSGVILTSDGYIITNYHVIADAERIEITLDDKRTLAGKVLGTDEFTDLAVLKIEAENLPYVMMYDSDSLRVG
;
A
#
# COMPACT_ATOMS: atom_id res chain seq x y z
N MET A 1 -67.79 -24.30 14.75
CA MET A 1 -66.69 -23.31 14.75
C MET A 1 -66.00 -23.31 13.40
N ASN A 2 -66.21 -22.27 12.59
CA ASN A 2 -65.65 -22.16 11.24
C ASN A 2 -64.11 -22.02 11.30
N LYS A 3 -63.36 -23.08 10.95
CA LYS A 3 -61.89 -23.05 10.86
C LYS A 3 -61.36 -22.31 9.61
N ARG A 4 -62.25 -21.83 8.75
CA ARG A 4 -61.95 -21.15 7.48
C ARG A 4 -61.11 -19.85 7.60
N PRO A 5 -61.31 -18.94 8.59
CA PRO A 5 -60.49 -17.72 8.67
C PRO A 5 -59.07 -17.99 9.20
N LEU A 6 -58.89 -19.07 9.99
CA LEU A 6 -57.60 -19.42 10.59
C LEU A 6 -56.65 -20.12 9.60
N LEU A 7 -57.21 -20.90 8.68
CA LEU A 7 -56.44 -21.47 7.55
C LEU A 7 -56.04 -20.38 6.54
N LEU A 8 -56.87 -19.35 6.36
CA LEU A 8 -56.60 -18.25 5.44
C LEU A 8 -55.45 -17.35 5.93
N SER A 9 -55.39 -17.05 7.23
CA SER A 9 -54.30 -16.27 7.81
C SER A 9 -52.98 -17.04 7.86
N LEU A 10 -53.01 -18.36 8.07
CA LEU A 10 -51.83 -19.22 8.01
C LEU A 10 -51.29 -19.34 6.58
N ALA A 11 -52.17 -19.43 5.58
CA ALA A 11 -51.77 -19.41 4.18
C ALA A 11 -51.14 -18.06 3.80
N LEU A 12 -51.70 -16.95 4.29
CA LEU A 12 -51.19 -15.60 4.03
C LEU A 12 -49.79 -15.39 4.63
N SER A 13 -49.56 -15.81 5.89
CA SER A 13 -48.24 -15.69 6.53
C SER A 13 -47.19 -16.55 5.84
N PHE A 14 -47.57 -17.75 5.38
CA PHE A 14 -46.68 -18.61 4.59
C PHE A 14 -46.26 -17.95 3.27
N VAL A 15 -47.21 -17.34 2.56
CA VAL A 15 -46.92 -16.60 1.31
C VAL A 15 -45.97 -15.43 1.57
N VAL A 16 -46.20 -14.65 2.63
CA VAL A 16 -45.32 -13.52 3.00
C VAL A 16 -43.91 -14.00 3.34
N ALA A 17 -43.77 -15.11 4.06
CA ALA A 17 -42.47 -15.70 4.40
C ALA A 17 -41.70 -16.16 3.14
N VAL A 18 -42.40 -16.76 2.17
CA VAL A 18 -41.77 -17.18 0.90
C VAL A 18 -41.32 -15.97 0.08
N VAL A 19 -42.15 -14.93 -0.02
CA VAL A 19 -41.81 -13.70 -0.77
C VAL A 19 -40.62 -12.98 -0.14
N THR A 20 -40.57 -12.90 1.19
CA THR A 20 -39.44 -12.29 1.91
C THR A 20 -38.15 -13.09 1.76
N ALA A 21 -38.21 -14.42 1.81
CA ALA A 21 -37.03 -15.26 1.54
C ALA A 21 -36.49 -15.08 0.12
N ILE A 22 -37.36 -15.05 -0.89
CA ILE A 22 -36.96 -14.86 -2.29
C ILE A 22 -36.33 -13.47 -2.50
N THR A 23 -36.92 -12.42 -1.94
CA THR A 23 -36.39 -11.06 -2.06
C THR A 23 -35.04 -10.90 -1.36
N VAL A 24 -34.84 -11.52 -0.20
CA VAL A 24 -33.54 -11.52 0.49
C VAL A 24 -32.48 -12.24 -0.34
N VAL A 25 -32.80 -13.40 -0.92
CA VAL A 25 -31.85 -14.13 -1.80
C VAL A 25 -31.52 -13.31 -3.04
N PHE A 26 -32.50 -12.64 -3.65
CA PHE A 26 -32.28 -11.79 -4.82
C PHE A 26 -31.41 -10.56 -4.51
N ILE A 27 -31.65 -9.90 -3.38
CA ILE A 27 -30.82 -8.78 -2.91
C ILE A 27 -29.42 -9.29 -2.58
N TYR A 28 -29.30 -10.43 -1.91
CA TYR A 28 -28.01 -11.03 -1.59
C TYR A 28 -27.20 -11.39 -2.85
N ASP A 29 -27.85 -11.84 -3.92
CA ASP A 29 -27.18 -12.11 -5.19
C ASP A 29 -26.78 -10.83 -5.93
N GLN A 30 -27.63 -9.78 -5.91
CA GLN A 30 -27.32 -8.47 -6.49
C GLN A 30 -26.18 -7.72 -5.77
N TYR A 31 -26.11 -7.86 -4.44
CA TYR A 31 -25.10 -7.23 -3.59
C TYR A 31 -23.98 -8.19 -3.16
N ARG A 32 -24.00 -9.43 -3.68
CA ARG A 32 -22.80 -10.27 -3.65
C ARG A 32 -21.79 -9.45 -4.42
N ILE A 33 -20.81 -8.91 -3.69
CA ILE A 33 -19.57 -8.42 -4.29
C ILE A 33 -19.20 -9.54 -5.24
N LYS A 34 -19.32 -9.30 -6.55
CA LYS A 34 -18.71 -10.20 -7.52
C LYS A 34 -17.30 -10.31 -6.99
N ASP A 35 -16.91 -11.49 -6.54
CA ASP A 35 -15.51 -11.81 -6.41
C ASP A 35 -14.92 -11.21 -7.67
N ILE A 36 -14.06 -10.21 -7.49
CA ILE A 36 -13.30 -9.69 -8.62
C ILE A 36 -12.57 -10.95 -9.02
N GLU A 37 -13.10 -11.62 -10.04
CA GLU A 37 -12.44 -12.66 -10.75
C GLU A 37 -11.30 -11.86 -11.37
N THR A 38 -10.24 -11.71 -10.60
CA THR A 38 -8.92 -11.48 -11.13
C THR A 38 -8.74 -12.72 -11.98
N SER A 39 -9.23 -12.63 -13.21
CA SER A 39 -8.51 -13.15 -14.34
C SER A 39 -7.11 -12.60 -14.13
N TYR A 40 -6.28 -13.38 -13.42
CA TYR A 40 -4.89 -13.52 -13.78
C TYR A 40 -4.94 -13.99 -15.22
N GLN A 41 -5.16 -13.03 -16.12
CA GLN A 41 -4.82 -13.21 -17.49
C GLN A 41 -3.31 -13.27 -17.45
N SER A 42 -2.84 -14.51 -17.35
CA SER A 42 -1.47 -14.98 -17.56
C SER A 42 -1.04 -14.72 -19.01
N ASP A 43 -1.36 -13.54 -19.52
CA ASP A 43 -0.64 -12.94 -20.60
C ASP A 43 0.06 -11.77 -19.92
N ALA A 44 1.29 -12.02 -19.45
CA ALA A 44 2.28 -10.97 -19.36
C ALA A 44 2.34 -10.38 -20.77
N ARG A 45 1.48 -9.40 -21.03
CA ARG A 45 1.53 -8.61 -22.22
C ARG A 45 2.80 -7.84 -22.02
N PHE A 46 3.88 -8.31 -22.66
CA PHE A 46 5.12 -7.58 -22.80
C PHE A 46 4.71 -6.16 -23.14
N VAL A 47 4.74 -5.29 -22.14
CA VAL A 47 4.80 -3.87 -22.37
C VAL A 47 6.13 -3.79 -23.07
N VAL A 48 6.07 -3.67 -24.40
CA VAL A 48 7.21 -3.30 -25.21
C VAL A 48 7.75 -2.09 -24.49
N GLU A 49 8.85 -2.34 -23.80
CA GLU A 49 9.62 -1.39 -23.06
C GLU A 49 9.90 -0.31 -24.08
N ASN A 50 9.15 0.78 -24.01
CA ASN A 50 9.52 1.97 -24.72
C ASN A 50 10.77 2.38 -23.99
N GLU A 51 11.92 1.91 -24.51
CA GLU A 51 13.27 2.30 -24.13
C GLU A 51 13.34 3.81 -24.24
N VAL A 52 12.92 4.48 -23.18
CA VAL A 52 12.96 5.91 -23.05
C VAL A 52 13.46 6.14 -21.64
N LEU A 53 14.75 6.48 -21.56
CA LEU A 53 15.52 6.96 -20.39
C LEU A 53 16.48 6.00 -19.69
N VAL A 54 16.95 4.93 -20.32
CA VAL A 54 18.10 4.18 -19.77
C VAL A 54 19.16 4.03 -20.87
N SER A 55 20.23 4.84 -20.79
CA SER A 55 21.29 4.82 -21.80
C SER A 55 21.98 3.45 -21.87
N GLU A 56 22.46 3.04 -23.04
CA GLU A 56 23.29 1.84 -23.26
C GLU A 56 24.48 1.71 -22.27
N ASN A 57 25.00 2.84 -21.77
CA ASN A 57 26.06 2.84 -20.75
C ASN A 57 25.59 2.27 -19.41
N PHE A 58 24.30 2.41 -19.10
CA PHE A 58 23.68 1.87 -17.90
C PHE A 58 23.67 0.33 -17.98
N LYS A 59 23.23 -0.27 -19.09
CA LYS A 59 23.18 -1.73 -19.29
C LYS A 59 24.54 -2.42 -19.11
N ARG A 60 25.64 -1.72 -19.47
CA ARG A 60 27.02 -2.22 -19.30
C ARG A 60 27.52 -2.16 -17.86
N LEU A 61 27.01 -1.27 -17.02
CA LEU A 61 27.39 -1.19 -15.61
C LEU A 61 26.88 -2.39 -14.78
N PHE A 62 25.86 -3.11 -15.27
CA PHE A 62 25.25 -4.25 -14.56
C PHE A 62 25.74 -5.63 -15.03
N THR A 63 26.53 -5.69 -16.10
CA THR A 63 27.00 -6.96 -16.68
C THR A 63 28.45 -7.32 -16.34
N SER A 64 29.24 -6.39 -15.80
CA SER A 64 30.61 -6.66 -15.39
C SER A 64 30.73 -6.67 -13.87
N SER A 65 30.90 -7.88 -13.31
CA SER A 65 31.21 -8.18 -11.91
C SER A 65 30.20 -7.68 -10.87
N SER A 66 29.54 -8.63 -10.20
CA SER A 66 28.90 -8.40 -8.89
C SER A 66 29.76 -7.45 -8.06
N PRO A 67 29.20 -6.40 -7.43
CA PRO A 67 30.00 -5.55 -6.56
C PRO A 67 30.62 -6.45 -5.48
N THR A 68 31.94 -6.64 -5.50
CA THR A 68 32.66 -7.30 -4.40
C THR A 68 32.75 -6.38 -3.18
N ASP A 69 32.21 -5.18 -3.30
CA ASP A 69 32.16 -4.17 -2.26
C ASP A 69 30.71 -3.90 -1.83
N PHE A 70 30.30 -4.62 -0.79
CA PHE A 70 29.02 -4.39 -0.12
C PHE A 70 29.05 -3.13 0.76
N THR A 71 30.22 -2.52 0.97
CA THR A 71 30.39 -1.40 1.90
C THR A 71 29.67 -0.16 1.41
N ASP A 72 29.80 0.18 0.12
CA ASP A 72 29.13 1.35 -0.45
C ASP A 72 27.62 1.19 -0.49
N ALA A 73 27.14 0.00 -0.90
CA ALA A 73 25.72 -0.32 -0.89
C ALA A 73 25.14 -0.28 0.55
N ALA A 74 25.88 -0.83 1.52
CA ALA A 74 25.49 -0.77 2.93
C ALA A 74 25.50 0.67 3.46
N LEU A 75 26.50 1.48 3.09
CA LEU A 75 26.61 2.86 3.53
C LEU A 75 25.47 3.73 2.98
N LEU A 76 25.15 3.57 1.69
CA LEU A 76 24.00 4.24 1.07
C LEU A 76 22.68 3.79 1.71
N GLY A 77 22.53 2.48 1.94
CA GLY A 77 21.37 1.92 2.63
C GLY A 77 21.19 2.54 4.01
N VAL A 78 22.23 2.56 4.84
CA VAL A 78 22.17 3.15 6.20
C VAL A 78 21.78 4.63 6.17
N LYS A 79 22.35 5.42 5.26
CA LYS A 79 22.08 6.87 5.18
C LYS A 79 20.70 7.22 4.62
N SER A 80 20.12 6.33 3.82
CA SER A 80 18.79 6.53 3.23
C SER A 80 17.64 6.24 4.20
N VAL A 81 17.91 5.62 5.35
CA VAL A 81 16.89 5.29 6.35
C VAL A 81 16.60 6.52 7.21
N VAL A 82 15.32 6.81 7.39
CA VAL A 82 14.83 7.94 8.19
C VAL A 82 13.95 7.45 9.33
N TYR A 83 13.93 8.21 10.40
CA TYR A 83 13.00 7.98 11.51
C TYR A 83 11.71 8.76 11.27
N VAL A 84 10.57 8.07 11.40
CA VAL A 84 9.23 8.63 11.17
C VAL A 84 8.52 8.74 12.51
N ARG A 85 8.05 9.94 12.86
CA ARG A 85 7.22 10.19 14.05
C ARG A 85 5.88 10.79 13.64
N SER A 86 4.82 10.04 13.85
CA SER A 86 3.43 10.44 13.68
C SER A 86 2.86 10.92 15.01
N ILE A 87 2.14 12.05 14.97
CA ILE A 87 1.52 12.67 16.13
C ILE A 87 0.06 12.90 15.79
N LYS A 88 -0.80 12.26 16.57
CA LYS A 88 -2.25 12.43 16.51
C LYS A 88 -2.68 13.31 17.67
N ASN A 89 -3.28 14.46 17.37
CA ASN A 89 -3.86 15.28 18.41
C ASN A 89 -5.28 14.81 18.68
N GLY A 90 -5.58 14.62 19.97
CA GLY A 90 -6.87 14.20 20.46
C GLY A 90 -6.95 14.49 21.96
N PRO A 91 -8.04 14.07 22.63
CA PRO A 91 -8.17 14.23 24.09
C PRO A 91 -6.99 13.59 24.84
N LEU A 92 -6.42 12.55 24.26
CA LEU A 92 -5.14 11.96 24.64
C LEU A 92 -4.24 12.03 23.42
N GLN A 93 -3.10 12.72 23.54
CA GLN A 93 -2.09 12.75 22.49
C GLN A 93 -1.49 11.35 22.34
N SER A 94 -1.55 10.77 21.13
CA SER A 94 -0.91 9.51 20.81
C SER A 94 0.21 9.74 19.81
N ILE A 95 1.38 9.15 20.09
CA ILE A 95 2.54 9.20 19.23
C ILE A 95 2.78 7.80 18.68
N GLN A 96 3.01 7.72 17.38
CA GLN A 96 3.43 6.51 16.70
C GLN A 96 4.77 6.75 16.01
N THR A 97 5.59 5.72 15.98
CA THR A 97 6.97 5.81 15.50
C THR A 97 7.27 4.66 14.56
N GLY A 98 8.06 4.92 13.53
CA GLY A 98 8.48 3.93 12.57
C GLY A 98 9.75 4.39 11.85
N SER A 99 10.07 3.69 10.76
CA SER A 99 11.16 4.05 9.87
C SER A 99 10.63 4.22 8.45
N GLY A 100 11.35 4.98 7.65
CA GLY A 100 11.11 5.10 6.22
C GLY A 100 12.42 5.00 5.45
N VAL A 101 12.31 4.90 4.13
CA VAL A 101 13.46 4.86 3.22
C VAL A 101 13.30 5.94 2.16
N ILE A 102 14.36 6.72 1.94
CA ILE A 102 14.41 7.75 0.89
C ILE A 102 14.62 7.07 -0.47
N LEU A 103 13.68 7.30 -1.40
CA LEU A 103 13.70 6.74 -2.75
C LEU A 103 14.36 7.64 -3.78
N THR A 104 14.38 8.96 -3.53
CA THR A 104 14.92 9.95 -4.46
C THR A 104 15.63 11.07 -3.71
N SER A 105 16.61 11.70 -4.37
CA SER A 105 17.42 12.78 -3.79
C SER A 105 16.64 14.05 -3.43
N ASP A 106 15.44 14.22 -3.98
CA ASP A 106 14.51 15.32 -3.71
C ASP A 106 13.50 14.99 -2.60
N GLY A 107 13.64 13.85 -1.91
CA GLY A 107 12.97 13.61 -0.63
C GLY A 107 11.63 12.90 -0.70
N TYR A 108 11.43 12.04 -1.70
CA TYR A 108 10.36 11.04 -1.64
C TYR A 108 10.77 9.91 -0.70
N ILE A 109 9.88 9.57 0.23
CA ILE A 109 10.12 8.56 1.26
C ILE A 109 8.99 7.54 1.22
N ILE A 110 9.33 6.27 1.33
CA ILE A 110 8.35 5.20 1.55
C ILE A 110 8.38 4.74 3.01
N THR A 111 7.22 4.48 3.58
CA THR A 111 7.02 3.98 4.94
C THR A 111 5.80 3.06 4.97
N ASN A 112 5.53 2.43 6.10
CA ASN A 112 4.27 1.74 6.30
C ASN A 112 3.10 2.71 6.50
N TYR A 113 1.94 2.34 5.98
CA TYR A 113 0.69 3.10 6.18
C TYR A 113 0.33 3.18 7.65
N HIS A 114 0.39 2.05 8.37
CA HIS A 114 -0.02 2.03 9.78
C HIS A 114 0.79 3.01 10.64
N VAL A 115 2.05 3.32 10.28
CA VAL A 115 2.92 4.28 10.99
C VAL A 115 2.37 5.71 10.93
N ILE A 116 1.71 6.07 9.83
CA ILE A 116 1.23 7.43 9.55
C ILE A 116 -0.30 7.55 9.62
N ALA A 117 -0.99 6.45 9.92
CA ALA A 117 -2.44 6.41 10.01
C ALA A 117 -2.96 7.42 11.05
N ASP A 118 -3.98 8.19 10.68
CA ASP A 118 -4.60 9.25 11.47
C ASP A 118 -3.63 10.31 12.04
N ALA A 119 -2.44 10.44 11.47
CA ALA A 119 -1.47 11.45 11.90
C ALA A 119 -1.99 12.84 11.52
N GLU A 120 -2.07 13.76 12.48
CA GLU A 120 -2.25 15.18 12.14
C GLU A 120 -0.92 15.80 11.71
N ARG A 121 0.17 15.31 12.30
CA ARG A 121 1.51 15.83 12.03
C ARG A 121 2.51 14.70 11.94
N ILE A 122 3.32 14.73 10.88
CA ILE A 122 4.40 13.78 10.64
C ILE A 122 5.72 14.53 10.66
N GLU A 123 6.63 14.06 11.49
CA GLU A 123 8.01 14.52 11.56
C GLU A 123 8.94 13.43 11.05
N ILE A 124 9.88 13.81 10.18
CA ILE A 124 10.90 12.94 9.61
C ILE A 124 12.25 13.39 10.12
N THR A 125 13.00 12.51 10.76
CA THR A 125 14.37 12.78 11.19
C THR A 125 15.36 12.05 10.28
N LEU A 126 16.25 12.81 9.67
CA LEU A 126 17.30 12.33 8.77
C LEU A 126 18.52 11.80 9.56
N ASP A 127 19.47 11.15 8.86
CA ASP A 127 20.70 10.63 9.46
C ASP A 127 21.57 11.73 10.08
N ASP A 128 21.55 12.92 9.48
CA ASP A 128 22.21 14.13 9.96
C ASP A 128 21.51 14.81 11.16
N LYS A 129 20.47 14.18 11.70
CA LYS A 129 19.66 14.63 12.84
C LYS A 129 18.78 15.85 12.58
N ARG A 130 18.66 16.32 11.32
CA ARG A 130 17.65 17.32 10.98
C ARG A 130 16.26 16.69 11.03
N THR A 131 15.31 17.43 11.59
CA THR A 131 13.89 17.04 11.59
C THR A 131 13.10 17.96 10.67
N LEU A 132 12.36 17.37 9.75
CA LEU A 132 11.56 18.05 8.74
C LEU A 132 10.10 17.60 8.83
N ALA A 133 9.18 18.45 8.42
CA ALA A 133 7.77 18.07 8.31
C ALA A 133 7.57 17.19 7.06
N GLY A 134 6.93 16.04 7.25
CA GLY A 134 6.54 15.13 6.17
C GLY A 134 5.12 15.42 5.69
N LYS A 135 4.93 15.47 4.37
CA LYS A 135 3.62 15.54 3.72
C LYS A 135 3.26 14.18 3.13
N VAL A 136 2.05 13.70 3.41
CA VAL A 136 1.52 12.50 2.75
C VAL A 136 1.19 12.80 1.30
N LEU A 137 1.77 12.05 0.36
CA LEU A 137 1.45 12.13 -1.07
C LEU A 137 0.44 11.08 -1.50
N GLY A 138 0.52 9.89 -0.92
CA GLY A 138 -0.38 8.78 -1.22
C GLY A 138 -0.23 7.65 -0.21
N THR A 139 -1.27 6.84 -0.09
CA THR A 139 -1.36 5.71 0.83
C THR A 139 -2.07 4.55 0.17
N ASP A 140 -1.67 3.34 0.53
CA ASP A 140 -2.34 2.10 0.19
C ASP A 140 -2.49 1.26 1.47
N GLU A 141 -3.72 1.17 1.96
CA GLU A 141 -4.06 0.44 3.19
C GLU A 141 -3.96 -1.07 3.01
N PHE A 142 -4.15 -1.59 1.79
CA PHE A 142 -4.16 -3.03 1.53
C PHE A 142 -2.76 -3.63 1.54
N THR A 143 -1.77 -2.89 1.03
CA THR A 143 -0.35 -3.29 1.06
C THR A 143 0.41 -2.71 2.25
N ASP A 144 -0.26 -1.93 3.11
CA ASP A 144 0.32 -1.22 4.25
C ASP A 144 1.49 -0.30 3.85
N LEU A 145 1.31 0.46 2.77
CA LEU A 145 2.33 1.37 2.22
C LEU A 145 1.87 2.83 2.23
N ALA A 146 2.82 3.74 2.41
CA ALA A 146 2.59 5.17 2.27
C ALA A 146 3.82 5.87 1.67
N VAL A 147 3.55 6.87 0.83
CA VAL A 147 4.55 7.74 0.24
C VAL A 147 4.46 9.13 0.87
N LEU A 148 5.58 9.58 1.40
CA LEU A 148 5.75 10.89 2.02
C LEU A 148 6.70 11.75 1.18
N LYS A 149 6.57 13.08 1.33
CA LYS A 149 7.49 14.08 0.77
C LYS A 149 8.00 14.99 1.86
N ILE A 150 9.29 15.28 1.82
CA ILE A 150 9.93 16.34 2.61
C ILE A 150 10.56 17.39 1.68
N GLU A 151 10.69 18.62 2.16
CA GLU A 151 11.35 19.69 1.42
C GLU A 151 12.85 19.70 1.73
N ALA A 152 13.62 18.92 0.97
CA ALA A 152 15.07 18.85 1.03
C ALA A 152 15.66 18.35 -0.30
N GLU A 153 16.90 18.70 -0.56
CA GLU A 153 17.64 18.33 -1.78
C GLU A 153 18.96 17.63 -1.41
N ASN A 154 19.54 16.94 -2.39
CA ASN A 154 20.82 16.23 -2.27
C ASN A 154 20.82 15.18 -1.15
N LEU A 155 19.67 14.52 -0.94
CA LEU A 155 19.54 13.47 0.06
C LEU A 155 20.19 12.16 -0.42
N PRO A 156 20.81 11.37 0.48
CA PRO A 156 21.17 9.99 0.20
C PRO A 156 19.89 9.16 0.00
N TYR A 157 19.83 8.36 -1.05
CA TYR A 157 18.67 7.54 -1.40
C TYR A 157 19.09 6.14 -1.84
N VAL A 158 18.18 5.17 -1.75
CA VAL A 158 18.42 3.81 -2.24
C VAL A 158 18.20 3.71 -3.74
N MET A 159 19.04 2.93 -4.42
CA MET A 159 18.73 2.49 -5.78
C MET A 159 17.74 1.34 -5.72
N MET A 160 16.64 1.44 -6.48
CA MET A 160 15.71 0.32 -6.66
C MET A 160 16.31 -0.71 -7.62
N TYR A 161 16.07 -1.98 -7.31
CA TYR A 161 16.53 -3.11 -8.12
C TYR A 161 15.39 -4.11 -8.32
N ASP A 162 15.54 -4.96 -9.33
CA ASP A 162 14.56 -5.98 -9.66
C ASP A 162 14.52 -7.07 -8.57
N SER A 163 13.40 -7.14 -7.85
CA SER A 163 13.16 -8.14 -6.82
C SER A 163 12.97 -9.55 -7.38
N ASP A 164 12.50 -9.70 -8.62
CA ASP A 164 12.26 -11.01 -9.24
C ASP A 164 13.57 -11.70 -9.63
N SER A 165 14.63 -10.91 -9.80
CA SER A 165 15.99 -11.39 -10.07
C SER A 165 16.71 -11.97 -8.84
N LEU A 166 16.13 -11.82 -7.64
CA LEU A 166 16.74 -12.29 -6.40
C LEU A 166 16.77 -13.83 -6.34
N ARG A 167 17.86 -14.38 -5.78
CA ARG A 167 18.05 -15.82 -5.57
C ARG A 167 18.13 -16.12 -4.08
N VAL A 168 17.53 -17.24 -3.66
CA VAL A 168 17.70 -17.76 -2.30
C VAL A 168 19.17 -18.15 -2.09
N GLY A 169 19.74 -17.69 -0.98
CA GLY A 169 21.14 -17.95 -0.59
C GLY A 169 21.35 -19.32 0.03
#